data_AF-A0A1V5F8K8-F1
#
_entry.id   AF-A0A1V5F8K8-F1
#
_cell.length_a   1.000
_cell.length_b   1.000
_cell.length_c   1.000
_cell.angle_alpha   90.00
_cell.angle_beta   90.00
_cell.angle_gamma   90.00
#
_symmetry.space_group_name_H-M   'P 1'
#
loop_
_entity.id
_entity.type
_entity.pdbx_description
1 polymer ?
#
loop_
_entity_poly.entity_id
_entity_poly.type
_entity_poly.pdbx_seq_one_letter_code
_entity_poly.pdbx_strand_id
1 'polypeptide(L)'
;MPADFPDDVWIPPAARLEYAFRHGDGFIAYLSLDEPRDKAAEAYGLAMQKLGWERTMDLDKPASSETLSAYSKGNATARVIAGPWERDNAKRSRITIDIKMD
;
A
#
# COMPACT_ATOMS: atom_id res chain seq x y z
N MET A 1 11.48 -9.39 -0.52
CA MET A 1 10.96 -8.76 0.70
C MET A 1 11.91 -9.04 1.85
N PRO A 2 12.03 -8.14 2.86
CA PRO A 2 12.61 -8.49 4.16
C PRO A 2 11.95 -9.74 4.73
N ALA A 3 12.72 -10.57 5.45
CA ALA A 3 12.27 -11.87 5.94
C ALA A 3 11.14 -11.77 6.99
N ASP A 4 10.95 -10.60 7.56
CA ASP A 4 9.99 -10.26 8.61
C ASP A 4 8.79 -9.45 8.09
N PHE A 5 8.67 -9.24 6.78
CA PHE A 5 7.49 -8.60 6.20
C PHE A 5 6.24 -9.46 6.44
N PRO A 6 5.09 -8.88 6.83
CA PRO A 6 3.90 -9.67 7.16
C PRO A 6 3.38 -10.49 5.97
N ASP A 7 3.20 -11.79 6.16
CA ASP A 7 2.73 -12.73 5.14
C ASP A 7 1.25 -12.50 4.74
N ASP A 8 0.49 -11.82 5.60
CA ASP A 8 -0.94 -11.56 5.42
C ASP A 8 -1.25 -10.15 4.89
N VAL A 9 -0.22 -9.41 4.47
CA VAL A 9 -0.36 -8.17 3.69
C VAL A 9 -0.36 -8.51 2.21
N TRP A 10 -1.40 -8.10 1.51
CA TRP A 10 -1.54 -8.39 0.09
C TRP A 10 -0.53 -7.57 -0.74
N ILE A 11 0.19 -8.25 -1.63
CA ILE A 11 0.96 -7.59 -2.69
C ILE A 11 0.26 -7.89 -4.03
N PRO A 12 -0.14 -6.87 -4.81
CA PRO A 12 -0.75 -7.09 -6.12
C PRO A 12 0.13 -7.98 -7.01
N PRO A 13 -0.41 -9.06 -7.62
CA PRO A 13 0.39 -9.96 -8.45
C PRO A 13 1.09 -9.29 -9.64
N ALA A 14 0.48 -8.22 -10.17
CA ALA A 14 1.02 -7.42 -11.27
C ALA A 14 1.94 -6.27 -10.78
N ALA A 15 2.09 -6.09 -9.46
CA ALA A 15 2.95 -5.04 -8.95
C ALA A 15 4.42 -5.43 -9.05
N ARG A 16 5.24 -4.47 -9.49
CA ARG A 16 6.69 -4.55 -9.35
C ARG A 16 7.08 -3.99 -8.00
N LEU A 17 7.76 -4.80 -7.19
CA LEU A 17 8.42 -4.32 -5.98
C LEU A 17 9.61 -3.44 -6.35
N GLU A 18 9.55 -2.15 -6.01
CA GLU A 18 10.64 -1.19 -6.23
C GLU A 18 11.63 -1.25 -5.07
N TYR A 19 11.12 -1.13 -3.84
CA TYR A 19 11.90 -1.17 -2.61
C TYR A 19 11.07 -1.71 -1.46
N ALA A 20 11.71 -2.38 -0.52
CA ALA A 20 11.14 -2.59 0.80
C ALA A 20 12.21 -2.66 1.87
N PHE A 21 11.92 -2.06 3.02
CA PHE A 21 12.86 -1.98 4.13
C PHE A 21 12.10 -1.89 5.46
N ARG A 22 12.82 -2.24 6.53
CA ARG A 22 12.35 -2.08 7.91
C ARG A 22 12.44 -0.60 8.32
N HIS A 23 11.42 -0.09 9.00
CA HIS A 23 11.36 1.28 9.48
C HIS A 23 10.79 1.30 10.91
N GLY A 24 11.66 1.51 11.90
CA GLY A 24 11.29 1.34 13.31
C GLY A 24 10.82 -0.08 13.61
N ASP A 25 9.66 -0.20 14.25
CA ASP A 25 8.97 -1.47 14.56
C ASP A 25 8.09 -1.97 13.40
N GLY A 26 8.20 -1.33 12.23
CA GLY A 26 7.36 -1.57 11.07
C GLY A 26 8.13 -1.78 9.77
N PHE A 27 7.38 -1.69 8.66
CA PHE A 27 7.87 -1.92 7.31
C PHE A 27 7.33 -0.87 6.34
N ILE A 28 8.16 -0.49 5.37
CA ILE A 28 7.72 0.28 4.21
C ILE A 28 8.01 -0.52 2.95
N ALA A 29 7.00 -0.68 2.10
CA ALA A 29 7.12 -1.25 0.76
C ALA A 29 6.63 -0.26 -0.30
N TYR A 30 7.40 -0.12 -1.37
CA TYR A 30 7.06 0.66 -2.55
C TYR A 30 6.83 -0.28 -3.73
N LEU A 31 5.63 -0.19 -4.29
CA LEU A 31 5.17 -1.03 -5.38
C LEU A 31 4.79 -0.15 -6.57
N SER A 32 5.19 -0.50 -7.79
CA SER A 32 4.70 0.15 -9.00
C SER A 32 3.74 -0.76 -9.77
N LEU A 33 2.69 -0.17 -10.35
CA LEU A 33 1.68 -0.84 -11.16
C LEU A 33 1.46 -0.09 -12.47
N ASP A 34 1.19 -0.82 -13.54
CA ASP A 34 0.80 -0.27 -14.84
C ASP A 34 -0.71 0.09 -14.90
N GLU A 35 -1.38 0.12 -13.75
CA GLU A 35 -2.79 0.47 -13.61
C GLU A 35 -2.95 1.95 -13.18
N PRO A 36 -4.08 2.60 -13.48
CA PRO A 36 -4.43 3.91 -12.90
C PRO A 36 -4.53 3.85 -11.37
N ARG A 37 -4.14 4.94 -10.70
CA ARG A 37 -3.99 4.97 -9.22
C ARG A 37 -5.26 4.58 -8.48
N ASP A 38 -6.42 5.02 -8.98
CA ASP A 38 -7.70 4.82 -8.30
C ASP A 38 -8.11 3.34 -8.37
N LYS A 39 -7.81 2.68 -9.50
CA LYS A 39 -7.99 1.23 -9.65
C LYS A 39 -7.03 0.45 -8.76
N ALA A 40 -5.77 0.88 -8.69
CA ALA A 40 -4.75 0.25 -7.85
C ALA A 40 -5.14 0.34 -6.36
N ALA A 41 -5.64 1.49 -5.91
CA ALA A 41 -6.14 1.70 -4.54
C ALA A 41 -7.38 0.86 -4.24
N GLU A 42 -8.36 0.83 -5.15
CA GLU A 42 -9.59 0.04 -4.99
C GLU A 42 -9.29 -1.47 -4.93
N ALA A 43 -8.49 -1.99 -5.86
CA ALA A 43 -8.10 -3.39 -5.90
C ALA A 43 -7.36 -3.81 -4.63
N TYR A 44 -6.43 -2.97 -4.16
CA TYR A 44 -5.71 -3.20 -2.91
C TYR A 44 -6.65 -3.22 -1.71
N GLY A 45 -7.57 -2.26 -1.61
CA GLY A 45 -8.53 -2.19 -0.53
C GLY A 45 -9.44 -3.41 -0.44
N LEU A 46 -9.96 -3.87 -1.59
CA LEU A 46 -10.77 -5.10 -1.65
C LEU A 46 -9.97 -6.34 -1.23
N ALA A 47 -8.69 -6.42 -1.61
CA ALA A 47 -7.86 -7.56 -1.25
C ALA A 47 -7.54 -7.59 0.26
N MET A 48 -7.18 -6.45 0.85
CA MET A 48 -6.95 -6.32 2.29
C MET A 48 -8.18 -6.72 3.11
N GLN A 49 -9.37 -6.25 2.71
CA GLN A 49 -10.62 -6.64 3.36
C GLN A 49 -10.90 -8.14 3.29
N LYS A 50 -10.62 -8.79 2.14
CA LYS A 50 -10.74 -10.25 2.00
C LYS A 50 -9.76 -11.01 2.90
N LEU A 51 -8.62 -10.42 3.23
CA LEU A 51 -7.63 -10.98 4.16
C LEU A 51 -7.95 -10.66 5.64
N GLY A 52 -9.12 -10.08 5.92
CA GLY A 52 -9.58 -9.76 7.27
C GLY A 52 -8.97 -8.49 7.86
N TRP A 53 -8.40 -7.62 7.03
CA TRP A 53 -8.02 -6.28 7.47
C TRP A 53 -9.23 -5.35 7.43
N GLU A 54 -9.50 -4.69 8.55
CA GLU A 54 -10.62 -3.77 8.67
C GLU A 54 -10.19 -2.38 8.20
N ARG A 55 -11.02 -1.73 7.37
CA ARG A 55 -10.76 -0.34 6.95
C ARG A 55 -11.09 0.58 8.12
N THR A 56 -10.09 1.25 8.67
CA THR A 56 -10.23 2.05 9.90
C THR A 56 -10.40 3.53 9.66
N MET A 57 -9.94 4.05 8.52
CA MET A 57 -10.18 5.43 8.11
C MET A 57 -10.32 5.53 6.59
N ASP A 58 -11.31 6.31 6.15
CA ASP A 58 -11.10 7.22 5.04
C ASP A 58 -10.55 8.51 5.63
N LEU A 59 -9.27 8.78 5.41
CA LEU A 59 -8.68 10.05 5.81
C LEU A 59 -9.23 11.13 4.88
N ASP A 60 -10.36 11.70 5.27
CA ASP A 60 -10.98 12.84 4.61
C ASP A 60 -10.11 14.08 4.82
N LYS A 61 -9.05 14.23 3.99
CA LYS A 61 -8.58 15.52 3.50
C LYS A 61 -8.03 15.42 2.08
N PRO A 62 -8.29 16.43 1.23
CA PRO A 62 -8.38 16.24 -0.21
C PRO A 62 -7.21 16.87 -1.00
N ALA A 63 -7.13 16.47 -2.27
CA ALA A 63 -6.55 17.20 -3.40
C ALA A 63 -5.02 17.29 -3.53
N SER A 64 -4.32 16.16 -3.43
CA SER A 64 -3.05 15.99 -4.12
C SER A 64 -3.16 14.76 -5.02
N SER A 65 -2.16 14.49 -5.84
CA SER A 65 -2.18 13.40 -6.82
C SER A 65 -2.30 11.98 -6.22
N GLU A 66 -2.59 11.82 -4.93
CA GLU A 66 -2.50 10.58 -4.18
C GLU A 66 -3.83 10.23 -3.47
N THR A 67 -4.11 8.93 -3.38
CA THR A 67 -5.22 8.32 -2.63
C THR A 67 -4.64 7.66 -1.38
N LEU A 68 -5.19 7.96 -0.19
CA LEU A 68 -4.73 7.42 1.08
C LEU A 68 -5.82 6.54 1.72
N SER A 69 -5.46 5.34 2.16
CA SER A 69 -6.35 4.42 2.88
C SER A 69 -5.61 3.79 4.07
N ALA A 70 -6.32 3.52 5.16
CA ALA A 70 -5.76 2.86 6.33
C ALA A 70 -6.56 1.60 6.69
N TYR A 71 -5.84 0.56 7.10
CA TYR A 71 -6.37 -0.74 7.47
C TYR A 71 -5.73 -1.22 8.77
N SER A 72 -6.47 -1.96 9.59
CA SER A 72 -5.94 -2.59 10.81
C SER A 72 -6.28 -4.07 10.89
N LYS A 73 -5.41 -4.84 11.54
CA LYS A 73 -5.66 -6.23 11.90
C LYS A 73 -4.86 -6.58 13.16
N GLY A 74 -5.56 -6.87 14.26
CA GLY A 74 -4.91 -7.01 15.57
C GLY A 74 -4.14 -5.73 15.94
N ASN A 75 -2.86 -5.87 16.28
CA ASN A 75 -1.97 -4.76 16.62
C ASN A 75 -1.28 -4.12 15.39
N ALA A 76 -1.56 -4.61 14.19
CA ALA A 76 -0.94 -4.09 12.97
C ALA A 76 -1.82 -3.01 12.32
N THR A 77 -1.19 -1.94 11.87
CA THR A 77 -1.84 -0.88 11.06
C THR A 77 -1.08 -0.72 9.75
N ALA A 78 -1.79 -0.85 8.62
CA ALA A 78 -1.25 -0.61 7.29
C ALA A 78 -1.83 0.69 6.71
N ARG A 79 -0.95 1.62 6.33
CA ARG A 79 -1.27 2.84 5.61
C ARG A 79 -0.87 2.68 4.15
N VAL A 80 -1.80 2.97 3.25
CA VAL A 80 -1.66 2.72 1.82
C VAL A 80 -1.80 4.05 1.09
N ILE A 81 -0.75 4.45 0.38
CA ILE A 81 -0.73 5.69 -0.42
C ILE A 81 -0.56 5.32 -1.89
N ALA A 82 -1.59 5.52 -2.70
CA ALA A 82 -1.56 5.31 -4.14
C ALA A 82 -1.38 6.66 -4.86
N GLY A 83 -0.25 6.87 -5.54
CA GLY A 83 0.06 8.13 -6.22
C GLY A 83 0.63 7.93 -7.63
N PRO A 84 0.79 9.00 -8.45
CA PRO A 84 1.51 8.90 -9.71
C PRO A 84 2.98 8.57 -9.45
N TRP A 85 3.57 7.86 -10.38
CA TRP A 85 4.97 7.51 -10.38
C TRP A 85 5.51 7.65 -11.79
N GLU A 86 6.52 8.50 -11.96
CA GLU A 86 7.25 8.63 -13.20
C GLU A 86 8.67 8.10 -12.97
N ARG A 87 8.95 6.94 -13.56
CA ARG A 87 10.29 6.34 -13.64
C ARG A 87 10.46 5.81 -15.06
N ASP A 88 11.65 6.01 -15.63
CA ASP A 88 11.98 5.52 -16.97
C ASP A 88 11.01 6.02 -18.07
N ASN A 89 10.50 7.26 -17.95
CA ASN A 89 9.48 7.88 -18.83
C ASN A 89 8.13 7.14 -18.91
N ALA A 90 7.87 6.15 -18.05
CA ALA A 90 6.59 5.47 -17.94
C ALA A 90 5.73 6.13 -16.85
N LYS A 91 4.49 6.50 -17.20
CA LYS A 91 3.48 6.95 -16.24
C LYS A 91 2.84 5.73 -15.60
N ARG A 92 3.16 5.50 -14.32
CA ARG A 92 2.67 4.38 -13.51
C ARG A 92 1.95 4.89 -12.28
N SER A 93 1.29 3.98 -11.59
CA SER A 93 0.87 4.21 -10.21
C SER A 93 1.87 3.60 -9.25
N ARG A 94 2.09 4.24 -8.11
CA ARG A 94 2.84 3.68 -6.99
C ARG A 94 1.91 3.46 -5.82
N ILE A 95 1.97 2.29 -5.21
CA ILE A 95 1.41 2.03 -3.89
C ILE A 95 2.57 2.03 -2.88
N THR A 96 2.47 2.87 -1.86
CA THR A 96 3.32 2.81 -0.67
C THR A 96 2.53 2.15 0.44
N ILE A 97 3.10 1.11 1.05
CA ILE A 97 2.51 0.39 2.17
C ILE A 97 3.42 0.63 3.38
N ASP A 98 2.93 1.38 4.36
CA ASP A 98 3.60 1.64 5.64
C ASP A 98 2.86 0.85 6.73
N ILE A 99 3.49 -0.21 7.23
CA ILE A 99 2.94 -1.09 8.26
C ILE A 99 3.61 -0.78 9.58
N LYS A 100 2.82 -0.51 10.61
CA LYS A 100 3.27 -0.41 11.99
C LYS A 100 2.75 -1.59 12.80
N MET A 101 3.60 -2.15 13.64
CA MET A 101 3.29 -3.22 14.59
C MET A 101 3.54 -2.64 15.99
N ASP A 102 2.54 -2.71 16.88
CA ASP A 102 2.71 -2.43 18.31
C ASP A 102 3.34 -3.61 19.07
#